data_AF-A0A7S2HV18-F1
#
_entry.id   AF-A0A7S2HV18-F1
#
_cell.length_a   1.000
_cell.length_b   1.000
_cell.length_c   1.000
_cell.angle_alpha   90.00
_cell.angle_beta   90.00
_cell.angle_gamma   90.00
#
_symmetry.space_group_name_H-M   'P 1'
#
loop_
_entity.id
_entity.type
_entity.pdbx_description
1 polymer ?
#
loop_
_entity_poly.entity_id
_entity_poly.type
_entity_poly.pdbx_seq_one_letter_code
_entity_poly.pdbx_strand_id
1 'polypeptide(L)'
;GVAAARIAKDHPPSPAAGASVAGSPTADEAARLRRQFNQTLLSRYHTVAGAWRELDARGNGRVAFVDFCRACRNMGYERDTRQLWEAMDRNCDGFVSLEDLDAGAAELMLSLREALSKAHGSAEAAWAKKFCLNGQGRCSAEAFARACRSLGWEGDAAAAHAALNVDRASAGVSFRDFVLLDQWFKGASTPEGRWDYASLRATTSA
;
A
#
# COMPACT_ATOMS: atom_id res chain seq x y z
N GLY A 1 3.49 20.92 -35.34
CA GLY A 1 4.21 21.10 -34.06
C GLY A 1 3.84 19.95 -33.17
N VAL A 2 4.79 19.06 -32.93
CA VAL A 2 4.62 17.77 -32.24
C VAL A 2 4.66 18.00 -30.73
N ALA A 3 3.59 17.68 -30.00
CA ALA A 3 3.69 17.25 -28.59
C ALA A 3 2.31 16.84 -28.01
N ALA A 4 2.35 15.77 -27.21
CA ALA A 4 1.35 15.31 -26.24
C ALA A 4 0.45 14.11 -26.62
N ALA A 5 0.99 13.14 -27.36
CA ALA A 5 0.63 11.74 -27.13
C ALA A 5 1.63 11.15 -26.12
N ARG A 6 1.30 11.20 -24.82
CA ARG A 6 2.00 10.39 -23.81
C ARG A 6 1.23 9.08 -23.70
N ILE A 7 1.74 8.11 -24.44
CA ILE A 7 1.42 6.68 -24.40
C ILE A 7 1.30 6.25 -22.93
N ALA A 8 0.07 5.93 -22.50
CA ALA A 8 -0.13 5.01 -21.41
C ALA A 8 0.60 3.73 -21.83
N LYS A 9 1.72 3.42 -21.17
CA LYS A 9 2.43 2.17 -21.43
C LYS A 9 1.47 1.04 -21.10
N ASP A 10 1.01 0.38 -22.16
CA ASP A 10 0.19 -0.81 -22.13
C ASP A 10 0.71 -1.77 -21.06
N HIS A 11 -0.13 -1.98 -20.04
CA HIS A 11 0.01 -3.13 -19.16
C HIS A 11 -0.29 -4.36 -20.03
N PRO A 12 0.58 -5.38 -20.07
CA PRO A 12 0.22 -6.63 -20.74
C PRO A 12 -1.06 -7.17 -20.10
N PRO A 13 -2.03 -7.68 -20.87
CA PRO A 13 -3.25 -8.22 -20.31
C PRO A 13 -2.90 -9.32 -19.30
N SER A 14 -3.35 -9.14 -18.06
CA SER A 14 -3.43 -10.25 -17.09
C SER A 14 -4.28 -11.36 -17.74
N PRO A 15 -3.92 -12.65 -17.59
CA PRO A 15 -4.68 -13.74 -18.19
C PRO A 15 -6.16 -13.62 -17.80
N ALA A 16 -7.03 -13.73 -18.81
CA ALA A 16 -8.46 -13.52 -18.70
C ALA A 16 -9.07 -14.31 -17.53
N ALA A 17 -9.94 -13.65 -16.77
CA ALA A 17 -10.78 -14.27 -15.77
C ALA A 17 -11.52 -15.47 -16.39
N GLY A 18 -11.18 -16.68 -15.96
CA GLY A 18 -11.83 -17.92 -16.39
C GLY A 18 -10.89 -19.01 -16.93
N ALA A 19 -9.63 -18.70 -17.25
CA ALA A 19 -8.64 -19.75 -17.56
C ALA A 19 -7.93 -20.18 -16.28
N SER A 20 -8.45 -21.21 -15.59
CA SER A 20 -7.64 -21.98 -14.63
C SER A 20 -6.44 -22.54 -15.40
N VAL A 21 -5.31 -21.87 -15.29
CA VAL A 21 -4.06 -22.36 -15.88
C VAL A 21 -3.58 -23.47 -14.95
N ALA A 22 -3.29 -24.64 -15.49
CA ALA A 22 -2.67 -25.73 -14.74
C ALA A 22 -1.46 -25.17 -13.97
N GLY A 23 -1.56 -25.09 -12.63
CA GLY A 23 -0.54 -24.50 -11.75
C GLY A 23 -0.98 -23.35 -10.83
N SER A 24 -2.22 -22.85 -10.92
CA SER A 24 -2.72 -21.87 -9.93
C SER A 24 -2.92 -22.51 -8.54
N PRO A 25 -2.57 -21.80 -7.46
CA PRO A 25 -2.65 -22.34 -6.10
C PRO A 25 -4.10 -22.52 -5.64
N THR A 26 -4.36 -23.61 -4.92
CA THR A 26 -5.61 -23.77 -4.16
C THR A 26 -5.75 -22.69 -3.07
N ALA A 27 -6.94 -22.51 -2.52
CA ALA A 27 -7.17 -21.51 -1.46
C ALA A 27 -6.24 -21.69 -0.25
N ASP A 28 -5.98 -22.94 0.16
CA ASP A 28 -5.08 -23.27 1.27
C ASP A 28 -3.61 -23.00 0.94
N GLU A 29 -3.19 -23.29 -0.29
CA GLU A 29 -1.85 -22.98 -0.78
C GLU A 29 -1.65 -21.47 -0.85
N ALA A 30 -2.61 -20.73 -1.39
CA ALA A 30 -2.59 -19.27 -1.44
C ALA A 30 -2.49 -18.68 -0.02
N ALA A 31 -3.25 -19.21 0.95
CA ALA A 31 -3.16 -18.79 2.35
C ALA A 31 -1.81 -19.11 2.99
N ARG A 32 -1.17 -20.23 2.64
CA ARG A 32 0.21 -20.55 3.09
C ARG A 32 1.23 -19.62 2.45
N LEU A 33 1.14 -19.35 1.15
CA LEU A 33 2.03 -18.46 0.41
C LEU A 33 2.00 -17.05 1.00
N ARG A 34 0.81 -16.47 1.21
CA ARG A 34 0.64 -15.15 1.86
C ARG A 34 1.28 -15.11 3.24
N ARG A 35 1.00 -16.10 4.10
CA ARG A 35 1.58 -16.15 5.46
C ARG A 35 3.10 -16.22 5.44
N GLN A 36 3.69 -17.08 4.61
CA GLN A 36 5.14 -17.21 4.49
C GLN A 36 5.78 -15.93 3.92
N PHE A 37 5.12 -15.31 2.95
CA PHE A 37 5.58 -14.05 2.39
C PHE A 37 5.55 -12.91 3.42
N ASN A 38 4.45 -12.75 4.16
CA ASN A 38 4.33 -11.77 5.24
C ASN A 38 5.36 -12.00 6.34
N GLN A 39 5.61 -13.25 6.75
CA GLN A 39 6.67 -13.58 7.70
C GLN A 39 8.05 -13.16 7.20
N THR A 40 8.35 -13.43 5.93
CA THR A 40 9.62 -13.03 5.30
C THR A 40 9.78 -11.52 5.30
N LEU A 41 8.73 -10.80 4.89
CA LEU A 41 8.70 -9.34 4.87
C LEU A 41 8.90 -8.74 6.26
N LEU A 42 8.15 -9.20 7.26
CA LEU A 42 8.24 -8.69 8.63
C LEU A 42 9.58 -9.05 9.30
N SER A 43 10.17 -10.20 8.96
CA SER A 43 11.51 -10.55 9.47
C SER A 43 12.60 -9.57 8.98
N ARG A 44 12.47 -9.07 7.74
CA ARG A 44 13.47 -8.20 7.10
C ARG A 44 13.20 -6.71 7.31
N TYR A 45 11.94 -6.30 7.30
CA TYR A 45 11.54 -4.89 7.30
C TYR A 45 10.84 -4.45 8.58
N HIS A 46 10.62 -5.39 9.52
CA HIS A 46 10.09 -5.21 10.87
C HIS A 46 8.64 -4.74 10.98
N THR A 47 8.17 -3.94 10.04
CA THR A 47 6.84 -3.34 10.00
C THR A 47 6.21 -3.58 8.63
N VAL A 48 4.88 -3.65 8.59
CA VAL A 48 4.13 -3.72 7.32
C VAL A 48 4.44 -2.48 6.46
N ALA A 49 4.53 -1.31 7.07
CA ALA A 49 4.95 -0.06 6.42
C ALA A 49 6.32 -0.17 5.74
N GLY A 50 7.30 -0.72 6.45
CA GLY A 50 8.64 -0.93 5.93
C GLY A 50 8.67 -1.90 4.76
N ALA A 51 7.93 -3.00 4.88
CA ALA A 51 7.79 -3.97 3.79
C ALA A 51 7.10 -3.36 2.57
N TRP A 52 6.01 -2.63 2.79
CA TRP A 52 5.24 -2.01 1.72
C TRP A 52 6.02 -0.93 0.98
N ARG A 53 6.85 -0.14 1.69
CA ARG A 53 7.76 0.83 1.07
C ARG A 53 8.70 0.20 0.04
N GLU A 54 9.14 -1.03 0.28
CA GLU A 54 10.03 -1.73 -0.65
C GLU A 54 9.28 -2.43 -1.79
N LEU A 55 8.03 -2.86 -1.55
CA LEU A 55 7.15 -3.40 -2.59
C LEU A 55 6.68 -2.30 -3.55
N ASP A 56 6.22 -1.18 -3.01
CA ASP A 56 5.78 0.02 -3.74
C ASP A 56 6.92 1.05 -3.85
N ALA A 57 8.07 0.62 -4.36
CA ALA A 57 9.24 1.48 -4.51
C ALA A 57 9.01 2.74 -5.40
N ARG A 58 7.93 2.74 -6.20
CA ARG A 58 7.52 3.90 -7.02
C ARG A 58 6.54 4.84 -6.32
N GLY A 59 5.97 4.43 -5.18
CA GLY A 59 5.03 5.26 -4.40
C GLY A 59 3.70 5.50 -5.13
N ASN A 60 3.20 4.48 -5.82
CA ASN A 60 1.95 4.52 -6.59
C ASN A 60 0.73 4.04 -5.77
N GLY A 61 0.96 3.50 -4.56
CA GLY A 61 -0.05 2.94 -3.67
C GLY A 61 -0.50 1.53 -4.03
N ARG A 62 -0.10 1.03 -5.21
CA ARG A 62 -0.37 -0.31 -5.71
C ARG A 62 0.74 -0.79 -6.63
N VAL A 63 0.96 -2.09 -6.69
CA VAL A 63 2.10 -2.71 -7.37
C VAL A 63 1.59 -3.61 -8.49
N ALA A 64 1.98 -3.32 -9.73
CA ALA A 64 1.69 -4.16 -10.89
C ALA A 64 2.61 -5.39 -10.93
N PHE A 65 2.20 -6.47 -11.62
CA PHE A 65 2.92 -7.75 -11.64
C PHE A 65 4.42 -7.64 -11.93
N VAL A 66 4.82 -6.84 -12.93
CA VAL A 66 6.23 -6.67 -13.31
C VAL A 66 7.05 -6.02 -12.18
N ASP A 67 6.46 -5.04 -11.50
CA ASP A 67 7.11 -4.35 -10.38
C ASP A 67 7.15 -5.23 -9.14
N PHE A 68 6.11 -6.04 -8.92
CA PHE A 68 6.07 -7.05 -7.86
C PHE A 68 7.16 -8.11 -8.07
N CYS A 69 7.32 -8.63 -9.28
CA CYS A 69 8.38 -9.57 -9.62
C CYS A 69 9.79 -9.00 -9.36
N ARG A 70 9.98 -7.72 -9.69
CA ARG A 70 11.23 -7.01 -9.42
C ARG A 70 11.46 -6.85 -7.93
N ALA A 71 10.43 -6.46 -7.18
CA ALA A 71 10.50 -6.31 -5.74
C ALA A 71 10.84 -7.66 -5.08
N CYS A 72 10.11 -8.73 -5.38
CA CYS A 72 10.40 -10.09 -4.90
C CYS A 72 11.86 -10.50 -5.16
N ARG A 73 12.39 -10.27 -6.37
CA ARG A 73 13.80 -10.56 -6.69
C ARG A 73 14.77 -9.75 -5.85
N ASN A 74 14.56 -8.45 -5.70
CA ASN A 74 15.41 -7.58 -4.87
C ASN A 74 15.36 -7.97 -3.38
N MET A 75 14.24 -8.57 -2.96
CA MET A 75 14.06 -9.10 -1.61
C MET A 75 14.65 -10.50 -1.42
N GLY A 76 15.21 -11.13 -2.46
CA GLY A 76 15.73 -12.49 -2.39
C GLY A 76 14.64 -13.55 -2.30
N TYR A 77 13.42 -13.27 -2.79
CA TYR A 77 12.37 -14.28 -2.90
C TYR A 77 12.68 -15.18 -4.11
N GLU A 78 13.05 -16.43 -3.84
CA GLU A 78 13.55 -17.38 -4.85
C GLU A 78 12.49 -18.35 -5.37
N ARG A 79 11.25 -18.28 -4.86
CA ARG A 79 10.16 -19.18 -5.25
C ARG A 79 9.37 -18.64 -6.45
N ASP A 80 8.44 -19.44 -6.93
CA ASP A 80 7.53 -19.08 -8.02
C ASP A 80 6.73 -17.80 -7.66
N THR A 81 7.15 -16.70 -8.28
CA THR A 81 6.56 -15.38 -8.03
C THR A 81 5.17 -15.25 -8.66
N ARG A 82 4.84 -16.09 -9.65
CA ARG A 82 3.50 -16.10 -10.26
C ARG A 82 2.47 -16.67 -9.30
N GLN A 83 2.76 -17.80 -8.67
CA GLN A 83 1.85 -18.38 -7.66
C GLN A 83 1.69 -17.44 -6.46
N LEU A 84 2.77 -16.78 -6.04
CA LEU A 84 2.69 -15.77 -4.99
C LEU A 84 1.82 -14.59 -5.42
N TRP A 85 1.98 -14.09 -6.65
CA TRP A 85 1.15 -13.00 -7.18
C TRP A 85 -0.33 -13.37 -7.17
N GLU A 86 -0.68 -14.54 -7.73
CA GLU A 86 -2.06 -15.04 -7.73
C GLU A 86 -2.61 -15.24 -6.31
N ALA A 87 -1.74 -15.53 -5.34
CA ALA A 87 -2.13 -15.58 -3.93
C ALA A 87 -2.31 -14.20 -3.29
N MET A 88 -1.64 -13.17 -3.77
CA MET A 88 -1.66 -11.81 -3.21
C MET A 88 -2.78 -10.94 -3.83
N ASP A 89 -2.98 -10.98 -5.15
CA ASP A 89 -4.02 -10.24 -5.88
C ASP A 89 -5.41 -10.87 -5.64
N ARG A 90 -5.98 -10.65 -4.46
CA ARG A 90 -7.21 -11.34 -3.99
C ARG A 90 -8.47 -10.88 -4.70
N ASN A 91 -8.47 -9.65 -5.21
CA ASN A 91 -9.59 -9.07 -5.93
C ASN A 91 -9.45 -9.23 -7.45
N CYS A 92 -8.33 -9.80 -7.92
CA CYS A 92 -8.01 -10.03 -9.33
C CYS A 92 -8.05 -8.75 -10.17
N ASP A 93 -7.68 -7.61 -9.58
CA ASP A 93 -7.71 -6.31 -10.27
C ASP A 93 -6.43 -6.03 -11.06
N GLY A 94 -5.44 -6.93 -10.99
CA GLY A 94 -4.15 -6.81 -11.65
C GLY A 94 -3.13 -6.01 -10.83
N PHE A 95 -3.43 -5.72 -9.58
CA PHE A 95 -2.55 -5.02 -8.65
C PHE A 95 -2.50 -5.72 -7.29
N VAL A 96 -1.36 -5.60 -6.62
CA VAL A 96 -1.28 -5.85 -5.18
C VAL A 96 -1.31 -4.50 -4.48
N SER A 97 -2.11 -4.37 -3.42
CA SER A 97 -2.20 -3.18 -2.57
C SER A 97 -1.77 -3.47 -1.12
N LEU A 98 -1.71 -2.44 -0.28
CA LEU A 98 -1.48 -2.63 1.15
C LEU A 98 -2.59 -3.49 1.79
N GLU A 99 -3.83 -3.37 1.32
CA GLU A 99 -4.96 -4.16 1.80
C GLU A 99 -4.77 -5.66 1.54
N ASP A 100 -4.16 -6.01 0.41
CA ASP A 100 -3.81 -7.39 0.05
C ASP A 100 -2.70 -7.98 0.90
N LEU A 101 -1.77 -7.14 1.33
CA LEU A 101 -0.70 -7.51 2.23
C LEU A 101 -1.21 -7.70 3.66
N ASP A 102 -1.93 -6.69 4.17
CA ASP A 102 -2.49 -6.65 5.52
C ASP A 102 -3.69 -5.68 5.57
N ALA A 103 -4.90 -6.24 5.55
CA ALA A 103 -6.14 -5.47 5.56
C ALA A 103 -6.29 -4.61 6.83
N GLY A 104 -5.88 -5.11 8.00
CA GLY A 104 -5.99 -4.37 9.25
C GLY A 104 -5.02 -3.19 9.31
N ALA A 105 -3.79 -3.38 8.83
CA ALA A 105 -2.85 -2.27 8.68
C ALA A 105 -3.35 -1.25 7.64
N ALA A 106 -3.92 -1.70 6.52
CA ALA A 106 -4.48 -0.81 5.50
C ALA A 106 -5.61 0.05 6.06
N GLU A 107 -6.57 -0.54 6.78
CA GLU A 107 -7.70 0.16 7.41
C GLU A 107 -7.21 1.18 8.45
N LEU A 108 -6.28 0.78 9.32
CA LEU A 108 -5.70 1.66 10.33
C LEU A 108 -5.00 2.87 9.70
N MET A 109 -4.18 2.64 8.66
CA MET A 109 -3.43 3.69 7.98
C MET A 109 -4.33 4.60 7.15
N LEU A 110 -5.34 4.05 6.48
CA LEU A 110 -6.31 4.81 5.69
C LEU A 110 -7.12 5.75 6.59
N SER A 111 -7.68 5.24 7.69
CA SER A 111 -8.48 6.05 8.61
C SER A 111 -7.65 7.20 9.23
N LEU A 112 -6.38 6.94 9.55
CA LEU A 112 -5.45 7.99 9.99
C LEU A 112 -5.23 9.03 8.89
N ARG A 113 -4.92 8.59 7.67
CA ARG A 113 -4.71 9.47 6.51
C ARG A 113 -5.93 10.36 6.25
N GLU A 114 -7.13 9.81 6.35
CA GLU A 114 -8.38 10.55 6.18
C GLU A 114 -8.56 11.63 7.26
N ALA A 115 -8.30 11.30 8.53
CA ALA A 115 -8.34 12.26 9.61
C ALA A 115 -7.33 13.41 9.40
N LEU A 116 -6.10 13.09 8.99
CA LEU A 116 -5.07 14.08 8.67
C LEU A 116 -5.49 14.98 7.50
N SER A 117 -6.06 14.39 6.45
CA SER A 117 -6.49 15.12 5.26
C SER A 117 -7.69 16.01 5.54
N LYS A 118 -8.66 15.54 6.35
CA LYS A 118 -9.81 16.33 6.79
C LYS A 118 -9.38 17.56 7.61
N ALA A 119 -8.37 17.41 8.46
CA ALA A 119 -7.90 18.50 9.33
C ALA A 119 -6.92 19.46 8.65
N HIS A 120 -6.07 18.95 7.75
CA HIS A 120 -4.89 19.68 7.26
C HIS A 120 -4.61 19.54 5.76
N GLY A 121 -5.38 18.75 5.02
CA GLY A 121 -5.26 18.54 3.57
C GLY A 121 -4.40 17.33 3.17
N SER A 122 -3.33 17.04 3.92
CA SER A 122 -2.44 15.89 3.69
C SER A 122 -1.70 15.48 4.98
N ALA A 123 -1.07 14.31 4.99
CA ALA A 123 -0.19 13.89 6.07
C ALA A 123 1.04 14.82 6.16
N GLU A 124 1.64 15.19 5.03
CA GLU A 124 2.73 16.17 4.98
C GLU A 124 2.37 17.49 5.67
N ALA A 125 1.20 18.05 5.35
CA ALA A 125 0.74 19.31 5.95
C ALA A 125 0.41 19.16 7.45
N ALA A 126 -0.09 18.00 7.88
CA ALA A 126 -0.38 17.71 9.27
C ALA A 126 0.89 17.55 10.12
N TRP A 127 1.98 17.03 9.53
CA TRP A 127 3.22 16.75 10.24
C TRP A 127 3.77 17.97 10.98
N ALA A 128 4.01 19.06 10.25
CA ALA A 128 4.57 20.29 10.82
C ALA A 128 3.60 20.97 11.80
N LYS A 129 2.29 20.81 11.60
CA LYS A 129 1.24 21.47 12.40
C LYS A 129 0.89 20.76 13.70
N LYS A 130 1.13 19.45 13.80
CA LYS A 130 0.64 18.62 14.91
C LYS A 130 1.65 17.61 15.47
N PHE A 131 2.47 16.99 14.61
CA PHE A 131 3.29 15.84 15.01
C PHE A 131 4.75 16.20 15.32
N CYS A 132 5.29 17.25 14.70
CA CYS A 132 6.67 17.70 14.90
C CYS A 132 6.76 19.19 15.23
N LEU A 133 6.07 19.61 16.30
CA LEU A 133 5.98 21.02 16.71
C LEU A 133 7.33 21.65 17.08
N ASN A 134 8.27 20.84 17.55
CA ASN A 134 9.59 21.29 18.00
C ASN A 134 10.67 21.22 16.90
N GLY A 135 10.30 20.82 15.67
CA GLY A 135 11.24 20.72 14.54
C GLY A 135 12.31 19.64 14.67
N GLN A 136 12.20 18.70 15.61
CA GLN A 136 13.21 17.65 15.82
C GLN A 136 13.27 16.59 14.70
N GLY A 137 12.37 16.66 13.70
CA GLY A 137 12.31 15.74 12.57
C GLY A 137 11.72 14.36 12.90
N ARG A 138 11.35 14.11 14.16
CA ARG A 138 10.72 12.87 14.63
C ARG A 138 9.57 13.12 15.60
N CYS A 139 8.70 12.12 15.75
CA CYS A 139 7.54 12.14 16.61
C CYS A 139 7.56 10.93 17.57
N SER A 140 7.67 11.20 18.87
CA SER A 140 7.59 10.16 19.91
C SER A 140 6.18 9.58 19.99
N ALA A 141 6.05 8.37 20.55
CA ALA A 141 4.74 7.71 20.71
C ALA A 141 3.74 8.56 21.50
N GLU A 142 4.22 9.25 22.54
CA GLU A 142 3.38 10.12 23.36
C GLU A 142 2.91 11.36 22.58
N ALA A 143 3.80 12.02 21.85
CA ALA A 143 3.47 13.17 21.02
C ALA A 143 2.50 12.78 19.89
N PHE A 144 2.74 11.62 19.26
CA PHE A 144 1.89 11.06 18.22
C PHE A 144 0.47 10.80 18.74
N ALA A 145 0.35 10.09 19.86
CA ALA A 145 -0.95 9.79 20.46
C ALA A 145 -1.71 11.06 20.88
N ARG A 146 -1.00 12.09 21.39
CA ARG A 146 -1.60 13.39 21.70
C ARG A 146 -2.10 14.11 20.45
N ALA A 147 -1.31 14.10 19.38
CA ALA A 147 -1.69 14.69 18.09
C ALA A 147 -2.93 14.00 17.51
N CYS A 148 -2.95 12.66 17.46
CA CYS A 148 -4.10 11.84 17.05
C CYS A 148 -5.37 12.19 17.82
N ARG A 149 -5.32 12.27 19.17
CA ARG A 149 -6.46 12.69 19.99
C ARG A 149 -6.93 14.11 19.67
N SER A 150 -5.99 15.03 19.44
CA SER A 150 -6.33 16.43 19.09
C SER A 150 -6.99 16.58 17.72
N LEU A 151 -6.86 15.58 16.84
CA LEU A 151 -7.53 15.51 15.54
C LEU A 151 -8.92 14.87 15.64
N GLY A 152 -9.28 14.32 16.81
CA GLY A 152 -10.51 13.52 16.98
C GLY A 152 -10.47 12.18 16.26
N TRP A 153 -9.28 11.64 15.96
CA TRP A 153 -9.15 10.30 15.38
C TRP A 153 -9.23 9.25 16.49
N GLU A 154 -10.13 8.28 16.31
CA GLU A 154 -10.47 7.25 17.31
C GLU A 154 -9.71 5.92 17.11
N GLY A 155 -8.82 5.85 16.11
CA GLY A 155 -8.02 4.65 15.85
C GLY A 155 -6.90 4.42 16.88
N ASP A 156 -6.28 3.24 16.80
CA ASP A 156 -5.18 2.85 17.70
C ASP A 156 -3.89 3.60 17.32
N ALA A 157 -3.63 4.70 18.03
CA ALA A 157 -2.44 5.51 17.84
C ALA A 157 -1.13 4.79 18.20
N ALA A 158 -1.16 3.82 19.11
CA ALA A 158 0.05 3.06 19.47
C ALA A 158 0.40 2.09 18.34
N ALA A 159 -0.60 1.37 17.80
CA ALA A 159 -0.41 0.50 16.65
C ALA A 159 0.04 1.30 15.40
N ALA A 160 -0.57 2.46 15.14
CA ALA A 160 -0.19 3.28 14.00
C ALA A 160 1.23 3.85 14.13
N HIS A 161 1.61 4.30 15.34
CA HIS A 161 2.99 4.74 15.61
C HIS A 161 3.99 3.61 15.41
N ALA A 162 3.71 2.42 15.96
CA ALA A 162 4.58 1.26 15.83
C ALA A 162 4.76 0.83 14.37
N ALA A 163 3.68 0.84 13.59
CA ALA A 163 3.73 0.51 12.17
C ALA A 163 4.50 1.57 11.36
N LEU A 164 4.31 2.86 11.61
CA LEU A 164 5.02 3.94 10.90
C LEU A 164 6.46 4.16 11.39
N ASN A 165 6.87 3.61 12.53
CA ASN A 165 8.25 3.70 13.03
C ASN A 165 9.14 2.63 12.36
N VAL A 166 9.32 2.75 11.04
CA VAL A 166 9.93 1.72 10.20
C VAL A 166 11.35 1.36 10.64
N ASP A 167 12.15 2.35 11.03
CA ASP A 167 13.52 2.15 11.52
C ASP A 167 13.60 1.77 13.01
N ARG A 168 12.45 1.69 13.69
CA ARG A 168 12.31 1.40 15.12
C ARG A 168 13.16 2.32 16.00
N ALA A 169 13.39 3.55 15.58
CA ALA A 169 14.15 4.50 16.37
C ALA A 169 13.42 4.78 17.70
N SER A 170 14.19 4.92 18.78
CA SER A 170 13.67 5.31 20.10
C SER A 170 13.06 6.71 20.09
N ALA A 171 13.54 7.58 19.22
CA ALA A 171 12.98 8.92 18.99
C ALA A 171 11.62 8.89 18.25
N GLY A 172 11.20 7.74 17.72
CA GLY A 172 9.91 7.51 17.09
C GLY A 172 9.87 7.80 15.58
N VAL A 173 8.64 7.90 15.06
CA VAL A 173 8.32 8.02 13.63
C VAL A 173 9.07 9.19 13.01
N SER A 174 9.65 8.99 11.84
CA SER A 174 10.30 10.04 11.06
C SER A 174 9.31 10.70 10.09
N PHE A 175 9.61 11.92 9.64
CA PHE A 175 8.82 12.55 8.58
C PHE A 175 8.72 11.67 7.33
N ARG A 176 9.84 11.04 6.94
CA ARG A 176 9.92 10.16 5.77
C ARG A 176 8.94 9.00 5.84
N ASP A 177 8.77 8.40 7.02
CA ASP A 177 7.83 7.30 7.19
C ASP A 177 6.39 7.79 7.30
N PHE A 178 6.18 8.96 7.92
CA PHE A 178 4.85 9.54 8.07
C PHE A 178 4.20 9.91 6.73
N VAL A 179 4.98 10.47 5.80
CA VAL A 179 4.46 10.86 4.47
C VAL A 179 4.16 9.67 3.55
N LEU A 180 4.50 8.44 3.96
CA LEU A 180 4.08 7.24 3.25
C LEU A 180 2.54 7.13 3.17
N LEU A 181 1.83 7.68 4.16
CA LEU A 181 0.36 7.76 4.16
C LEU A 181 -0.19 8.51 2.92
N ASP A 182 0.47 9.59 2.50
CA ASP A 182 0.07 10.34 1.31
C ASP A 182 0.40 9.58 0.02
N GLN A 183 1.33 8.63 0.05
CA GLN A 183 1.74 7.83 -1.11
C GLN A 183 0.85 6.62 -1.30
N TRP A 184 0.52 5.91 -0.21
CA TRP A 184 -0.20 4.65 -0.28
C TRP A 184 -1.66 4.81 -0.67
N PHE A 185 -2.26 5.95 -0.33
CA PHE A 185 -3.68 6.24 -0.56
C PHE A 185 -3.90 7.36 -1.59
N LYS A 186 -2.96 7.54 -2.52
CA LYS A 186 -3.15 8.44 -3.67
C LYS A 186 -4.38 8.01 -4.46
N GLY A 187 -5.37 8.89 -4.58
CA GLY A 187 -6.61 8.59 -5.30
C GLY A 187 -7.67 7.83 -4.49
N ALA A 188 -7.49 7.63 -3.17
CA ALA A 188 -8.54 7.15 -2.27
C ALA A 188 -9.66 8.19 -2.02
N SER A 189 -9.61 9.35 -2.68
CA SER A 189 -10.82 10.14 -2.95
C SER A 189 -11.83 9.22 -3.59
N THR A 190 -12.94 8.97 -2.89
CA THR A 190 -14.08 8.15 -3.30
C THR A 190 -14.18 8.08 -4.82
N PRO A 191 -14.00 6.90 -5.45
CA PRO A 191 -14.12 6.85 -6.90
C PRO A 191 -15.54 7.27 -7.26
N GLU A 192 -15.69 8.45 -7.85
CA GLU A 192 -16.84 8.78 -8.69
C GLU A 192 -16.80 7.77 -9.85
N GLY A 193 -17.49 6.65 -9.67
CA GLY A 193 -17.51 5.55 -10.63
C GLY A 193 -16.56 4.42 -10.28
N ARG A 194 -17.08 3.40 -9.59
CA ARG A 194 -16.59 2.02 -9.75
C ARG A 194 -16.71 1.69 -11.24
N TRP A 195 -15.60 1.60 -11.95
CA TRP A 195 -15.57 0.91 -13.22
C TRP A 195 -15.59 -0.60 -12.92
N ASP A 196 -16.70 -1.25 -13.22
CA ASP A 196 -16.76 -2.71 -13.22
C ASP A 196 -16.32 -3.24 -14.60
N TYR A 197 -15.76 -4.44 -14.68
CA TYR A 197 -15.41 -5.06 -15.97
C TYR A 197 -16.63 -5.26 -16.88
N ALA A 198 -17.85 -5.23 -16.33
CA ALA A 198 -19.11 -5.38 -17.08
C ALA A 198 -19.48 -4.13 -17.89
N SER A 199 -18.97 -2.95 -17.50
CA SER A 199 -19.20 -1.67 -18.17
C SER A 199 -18.16 -1.36 -19.26
N LEU A 200 -17.08 -2.13 -19.33
CA LEU A 200 -16.19 -2.20 -20.50
C LEU A 200 -16.84 -3.07 -21.59
N ARG A 201 -17.97 -2.63 -22.15
CA ARG A 201 -18.50 -3.27 -23.36
C ARG A 201 -17.48 -3.14 -24.48
N ALA A 202 -17.16 -4.26 -25.11
CA ALA A 202 -16.47 -4.28 -26.39
C ALA A 202 -17.23 -3.37 -27.37
N THR A 203 -16.53 -2.41 -27.99
CA THR A 203 -17.03 -1.74 -29.18
C THR A 203 -17.19 -2.80 -30.26
N THR A 204 -18.37 -3.40 -30.35
CA THR A 204 -18.82 -4.01 -31.60
C THR A 204 -19.08 -2.86 -32.56
N SER A 205 -18.13 -2.66 -33.46
CA SER A 205 -18.34 -1.89 -34.69
C SER A 205 -19.50 -2.51 -35.47
N ALA A 206 -20.52 -1.71 -35.75
CA ALA A 206 -21.46 -1.92 -36.84
C ALA A 206 -21.14 -0.89 -37.93
#